data_AF-A0A5C9DW72-F1
#
_entry.id   AF-A0A5C9DW72-F1
#
_cell.length_a   1.000
_cell.length_b   1.000
_cell.length_c   1.000
_cell.angle_alpha   90.00
_cell.angle_beta   90.00
_cell.angle_gamma   90.00
#
_symmetry.space_group_name_H-M   'P 1'
#
loop_
_entity.id
_entity.type
_entity.pdbx_description
1 polymer ?
#
loop_
_entity_poly.entity_id
_entity_poly.type
_entity_poly.pdbx_seq_one_letter_code
_entity_poly.pdbx_strand_id
1 'polypeptide(L)'
;MDSKKERKIRAPIVCILGHIDHGKTSILDYIRGTVVQQREAAGITQHIGASYFPTEDIKNFLSKSKQEFGKKQFKLPGILIVDTPGHAAFMNLRKRGGAVADIAILVIDVMSGSMPITWESVRILRERKTPFIIAANKIDRIAGWKPLKDADFQDTYKKQKEHTKDYLDEKIYQIIGNFLEEGYKGCDRYDRIKDFTKKIAIVPTSAKTGEGISTLLMVLMGLVQQYLTKNLKYSEGAAKGVVLEVKKEKGYGKTMDVLIYDGKLEKGDEFIVGGLDKPIKSKVRALLSPKPLDEIRDPRQKFESSEEVTAAAGIKVLAPNIDEVVAGSPFKSIVDSGEEDKVYQEIEEEVQRIKIKTNKAGVVLKADTLGSLEALENHFTKNRVNISVADVGPIKKEDIINATIVRKYDPYSAAVLGFNVEVLPEAKELALKDNIRIFTNNVIYRLLEDYIEYAETRKAEDTAKGLEELIMPAKVKMYPQYIFRNSDPAVFGVNVEKGTLTPKVPLITTKGKRIGRVHQIQDKGQSLEKAEEGMEVALSIRGIEIGRDIEKDETMYVYVPESHVRQLISKFINELTSDQRDALREYLQFMREIEHPWWGM
;
A
#
# COMPACT_ATOMS: atom_id res chain seq x y z
N MET A 1 -7.48 -46.00 -23.64
CA MET A 1 -8.19 -44.89 -24.33
C MET A 1 -9.06 -44.21 -23.28
N ASP A 2 -8.50 -43.25 -22.55
CA ASP A 2 -9.29 -42.45 -21.61
C ASP A 2 -10.19 -41.51 -22.40
N SER A 3 -11.50 -41.76 -22.33
CA SER A 3 -12.51 -40.81 -22.78
C SER A 3 -12.24 -39.47 -22.08
N LYS A 4 -11.88 -38.44 -22.85
CA LYS A 4 -11.80 -37.05 -22.38
C LYS A 4 -13.16 -36.65 -21.81
N LYS A 5 -13.39 -36.86 -20.50
CA LYS A 5 -14.45 -36.16 -19.77
C LYS A 5 -14.19 -34.67 -19.99
N GLU A 6 -15.05 -34.00 -20.74
CA GLU A 6 -15.02 -32.54 -20.88
C GLU A 6 -15.08 -31.94 -19.48
N ARG A 7 -13.96 -31.36 -19.01
CA ARG A 7 -13.91 -30.68 -17.72
C ARG A 7 -14.89 -29.50 -17.78
N LYS A 8 -15.93 -29.53 -16.94
CA LYS A 8 -16.91 -28.45 -16.78
C LYS A 8 -16.19 -27.15 -16.42
N ILE A 9 -16.71 -26.02 -16.92
CA ILE A 9 -16.23 -24.69 -16.55
C ILE A 9 -17.20 -24.04 -15.58
N ARG A 10 -16.67 -23.30 -14.61
CA ARG A 10 -17.44 -22.48 -13.69
C ARG A 10 -17.67 -21.08 -14.25
N ALA A 11 -18.57 -20.32 -13.63
CA ALA A 11 -18.67 -18.89 -13.91
C ALA A 11 -17.37 -18.18 -13.50
N PRO A 12 -16.91 -17.18 -14.28
CA PRO A 12 -15.84 -16.29 -13.85
C PRO A 12 -16.26 -15.52 -12.60
N ILE A 13 -15.31 -15.35 -11.69
CA ILE A 13 -15.42 -14.48 -10.53
C ILE A 13 -14.92 -13.10 -10.95
N VAL A 14 -15.83 -12.14 -10.99
CA VAL A 14 -15.58 -10.77 -11.40
C VAL A 14 -15.60 -9.89 -10.15
N CYS A 15 -14.52 -9.18 -9.87
CA CYS A 15 -14.51 -8.21 -8.77
C CYS A 15 -14.81 -6.80 -9.31
N ILE A 16 -15.60 -6.00 -8.59
CA ILE A 16 -15.75 -4.56 -8.89
C ILE A 16 -14.94 -3.73 -7.89
N LEU A 17 -14.12 -2.81 -8.40
CA LEU A 17 -13.14 -2.02 -7.68
C LEU A 17 -13.27 -0.53 -8.04
N GLY A 18 -12.68 0.35 -7.24
CA GLY A 18 -12.73 1.80 -7.47
C GLY A 18 -12.88 2.61 -6.19
N HIS A 19 -12.63 3.92 -6.28
CA HIS A 19 -12.72 4.84 -5.16
C HIS A 19 -14.15 4.97 -4.60
N ILE A 20 -14.26 5.58 -3.42
CA ILE A 20 -15.54 5.90 -2.78
C ILE A 20 -16.35 6.77 -3.75
N ASP A 21 -17.66 6.54 -3.82
CA ASP A 21 -18.61 7.25 -4.68
C ASP A 21 -18.38 7.17 -6.19
N HIS A 22 -17.44 6.36 -6.71
CA HIS A 22 -17.29 6.18 -8.15
C HIS A 22 -18.45 5.37 -8.79
N GLY A 23 -19.34 4.79 -7.97
CA GLY A 23 -20.56 4.12 -8.41
C GLY A 23 -20.42 2.62 -8.69
N LYS A 24 -19.53 1.93 -7.95
CA LYS A 24 -19.38 0.46 -7.99
C LYS A 24 -20.72 -0.25 -7.74
N THR A 25 -21.29 -0.05 -6.56
CA THR A 25 -22.58 -0.65 -6.17
C THR A 25 -23.71 -0.17 -7.06
N SER A 26 -23.70 1.09 -7.53
CA SER A 26 -24.72 1.60 -8.46
C SER A 26 -24.73 0.85 -9.81
N ILE A 27 -23.56 0.51 -10.36
CA ILE A 27 -23.47 -0.32 -11.57
C ILE A 27 -24.06 -1.70 -11.30
N LEU A 28 -23.71 -2.32 -10.18
CA LEU A 28 -24.20 -3.65 -9.83
C LEU A 28 -25.71 -3.67 -9.59
N ASP A 29 -26.23 -2.67 -8.88
CA ASP A 29 -27.67 -2.43 -8.65
C ASP A 29 -28.43 -2.31 -9.97
N TYR A 30 -27.88 -1.57 -10.93
CA TYR A 30 -28.47 -1.44 -12.26
C TYR A 30 -28.56 -2.78 -12.99
N ILE A 31 -27.49 -3.58 -12.96
CA ILE A 31 -27.46 -4.91 -13.59
C ILE A 31 -28.47 -5.86 -12.92
N ARG A 32 -28.57 -5.81 -11.59
CA ARG A 32 -29.53 -6.62 -10.82
C ARG A 32 -30.98 -6.20 -10.99
N GLY A 33 -31.24 -4.94 -11.36
CA GLY A 33 -32.58 -4.34 -11.23
C GLY A 33 -33.00 -4.20 -9.76
N THR A 34 -32.02 -3.96 -8.88
CA THR A 34 -32.23 -3.73 -7.44
C THR A 34 -31.69 -2.37 -7.00
N VAL A 35 -32.04 -1.95 -5.79
CA VAL A 35 -31.58 -0.68 -5.20
C VAL A 35 -31.05 -0.98 -3.80
N VAL A 36 -29.90 -1.65 -3.73
CA VAL A 36 -29.25 -2.03 -2.47
C VAL A 36 -28.56 -0.83 -1.84
N GLN A 37 -27.95 0.05 -2.65
CA GLN A 37 -27.23 1.23 -2.14
C GLN A 37 -28.09 2.14 -1.26
N GLN A 38 -29.39 2.32 -1.59
CA GLN A 38 -30.28 3.18 -0.80
C GLN A 38 -30.71 2.57 0.54
N ARG A 39 -30.49 1.27 0.73
CA ARG A 39 -30.85 0.53 1.95
C ARG A 39 -29.69 0.39 2.94
N GLU A 40 -28.46 0.66 2.48
CA GLU A 40 -27.28 0.68 3.34
C GLU A 40 -27.21 1.98 4.16
N ALA A 41 -26.72 1.88 5.40
CA ALA A 41 -26.53 3.03 6.26
C ALA A 41 -25.60 4.06 5.59
N ALA A 42 -26.04 5.33 5.53
CA ALA A 42 -25.34 6.43 4.87
C ALA A 42 -25.10 6.29 3.35
N GLY A 43 -25.73 5.31 2.67
CA GLY A 43 -25.65 5.16 1.22
C GLY A 43 -24.31 4.63 0.68
N ILE A 44 -23.48 4.05 1.56
CA ILE A 44 -22.15 3.49 1.25
C ILE A 44 -22.10 1.98 1.48
N THR A 45 -21.35 1.28 0.62
CA THR A 45 -21.04 -0.15 0.71
C THR A 45 -20.21 -0.44 1.96
N GLN A 46 -20.76 -1.21 2.91
CA GLN A 46 -20.04 -1.58 4.14
C GLN A 46 -19.66 -3.06 4.22
N HIS A 47 -20.25 -3.91 3.39
CA HIS A 47 -20.08 -5.36 3.43
C HIS A 47 -19.75 -5.92 2.04
N ILE A 48 -19.03 -7.04 1.99
CA ILE A 48 -18.81 -7.82 0.76
C ILE A 48 -20.10 -8.54 0.40
N GLY A 49 -20.50 -8.46 -0.87
CA GLY A 49 -21.53 -9.36 -1.37
C GLY A 49 -21.18 -9.95 -2.71
N ALA A 50 -21.84 -11.05 -3.03
CA ALA A 50 -21.66 -11.74 -4.30
C ALA A 50 -23.02 -11.97 -4.94
N SER A 51 -23.11 -11.66 -6.23
CA SER A 51 -24.32 -11.79 -7.04
C SER A 51 -24.03 -12.66 -8.25
N TYR A 52 -24.77 -13.77 -8.39
CA TYR A 52 -24.64 -14.66 -9.54
C TYR A 52 -25.64 -14.26 -10.62
N PHE A 53 -25.14 -14.07 -11.84
CA PHE A 53 -25.93 -13.75 -13.02
C PHE A 53 -25.83 -14.88 -14.04
N PRO A 54 -26.85 -15.73 -14.18
CA PRO A 54 -26.91 -16.74 -15.23
C PRO A 54 -26.78 -16.12 -16.63
N THR A 55 -26.19 -16.86 -17.56
CA THR A 55 -25.99 -16.39 -18.95
C THR A 55 -27.31 -15.97 -19.63
N GLU A 56 -28.41 -16.65 -19.35
CA GLU A 56 -29.72 -16.29 -19.91
C GLU A 56 -30.23 -14.93 -19.40
N ASP A 57 -30.05 -14.63 -18.11
CA ASP A 57 -30.39 -13.32 -17.54
C ASP A 57 -29.52 -12.21 -18.12
N ILE A 58 -28.23 -12.48 -18.36
CA ILE A 58 -27.33 -11.54 -19.02
C ILE A 58 -27.79 -11.30 -20.46
N LYS A 59 -28.12 -12.33 -21.24
CA LYS A 59 -28.64 -12.17 -22.61
C LYS A 59 -29.92 -11.34 -22.64
N ASN A 60 -30.84 -11.59 -21.69
CA ASN A 60 -32.06 -10.82 -21.52
C ASN A 60 -31.78 -9.36 -21.16
N PHE A 61 -30.78 -9.10 -20.33
CA PHE A 61 -30.34 -7.74 -20.02
C PHE A 61 -29.73 -7.05 -21.25
N LEU A 62 -28.84 -7.74 -21.98
CA LEU A 62 -28.18 -7.21 -23.17
C LEU A 62 -29.17 -6.87 -24.30
N SER A 63 -30.26 -7.64 -24.43
CA SER A 63 -31.28 -7.43 -25.47
C SER A 63 -32.07 -6.12 -25.31
N LYS A 64 -32.14 -5.55 -24.10
CA LYS A 64 -32.73 -4.23 -23.83
C LYS A 64 -32.04 -3.10 -24.60
N SER A 65 -30.73 -3.25 -24.78
CA SER A 65 -29.89 -2.26 -25.44
C SER A 65 -29.82 -2.52 -26.94
N LYS A 66 -29.42 -3.73 -27.34
CA LYS A 66 -29.40 -4.18 -28.74
C LYS A 66 -29.81 -5.64 -28.82
N GLN A 67 -30.81 -5.97 -29.63
CA GLN A 67 -31.22 -7.37 -29.85
C GLN A 67 -30.06 -8.25 -30.32
N GLU A 68 -29.14 -7.69 -31.12
CA GLU A 68 -27.95 -8.40 -31.59
C GLU A 68 -27.02 -8.84 -30.45
N PHE A 69 -26.93 -8.08 -29.36
CA PHE A 69 -26.12 -8.46 -28.20
C PHE A 69 -26.73 -9.68 -27.48
N GLY A 70 -28.05 -9.72 -27.35
CA GLY A 70 -28.77 -10.87 -26.76
C GLY A 70 -28.65 -12.16 -27.60
N LYS A 71 -28.40 -12.05 -28.91
CA LYS A 71 -28.21 -13.20 -29.81
C LYS A 71 -26.79 -13.77 -29.79
N LYS A 72 -25.85 -13.14 -29.08
CA LYS A 72 -24.46 -13.62 -29.00
C LYS A 72 -24.38 -14.95 -28.24
N GLN A 73 -23.58 -15.87 -28.77
CA GLN A 73 -23.33 -17.14 -28.10
C GLN A 73 -22.22 -16.98 -27.05
N PHE A 74 -22.60 -17.17 -25.79
CA PHE A 74 -21.69 -17.30 -24.66
C PHE A 74 -21.63 -18.77 -24.24
N LYS A 75 -20.43 -19.31 -24.15
CA LYS A 75 -20.12 -20.65 -23.64
C LYS A 75 -19.98 -20.68 -22.11
N LEU A 76 -19.98 -19.50 -21.47
CA LEU A 76 -19.91 -19.36 -20.02
C LEU A 76 -21.27 -19.71 -19.39
N PRO A 77 -21.31 -20.30 -18.19
CA PRO A 77 -22.57 -20.60 -17.49
C PRO A 77 -23.26 -19.34 -16.91
N GLY A 78 -22.48 -18.29 -16.65
CA GLY A 78 -22.94 -17.02 -16.10
C GLY A 78 -21.73 -16.16 -15.73
N ILE A 79 -21.92 -15.20 -14.82
CA ILE A 79 -20.84 -14.46 -14.13
C ILE A 79 -21.18 -14.35 -12.63
N LEU A 80 -20.19 -14.46 -11.76
CA LEU A 80 -20.34 -14.14 -10.33
C LEU A 80 -19.64 -12.81 -10.07
N ILE A 81 -20.40 -11.75 -9.77
CA ILE A 81 -19.82 -10.45 -9.43
C ILE A 81 -19.72 -10.33 -7.92
N VAL A 82 -18.52 -10.05 -7.42
CA VAL A 82 -18.26 -9.73 -6.02
C VAL A 82 -18.16 -8.21 -5.86
N ASP A 83 -19.11 -7.63 -5.13
CA ASP A 83 -19.09 -6.24 -4.68
C ASP A 83 -18.25 -6.15 -3.41
N THR A 84 -17.18 -5.34 -3.48
CA THR A 84 -16.26 -5.18 -2.36
C THR A 84 -16.38 -3.76 -1.79
N PRO A 85 -16.62 -3.60 -0.48
CA PRO A 85 -16.54 -2.30 0.18
C PRO A 85 -15.07 -1.88 0.24
N GLY A 86 -14.78 -0.72 -0.33
CA GLY A 86 -13.40 -0.27 -0.51
C GLY A 86 -12.56 -1.27 -1.32
N HIS A 87 -11.24 -1.21 -1.16
CA HIS A 87 -10.30 -2.17 -1.76
C HIS A 87 -9.85 -3.25 -0.76
N ALA A 88 -10.11 -3.08 0.55
CA ALA A 88 -9.66 -4.01 1.60
C ALA A 88 -10.32 -5.39 1.49
N ALA A 89 -11.61 -5.40 1.18
CA ALA A 89 -12.35 -6.61 0.87
C ALA A 89 -11.80 -7.39 -0.34
N PHE A 90 -11.25 -6.70 -1.36
CA PHE A 90 -10.57 -7.36 -2.47
C PHE A 90 -9.27 -8.04 -2.04
N MET A 91 -8.58 -7.50 -1.04
CA MET A 91 -7.38 -8.14 -0.49
C MET A 91 -7.70 -9.53 0.07
N ASN A 92 -8.91 -9.75 0.57
CA ASN A 92 -9.38 -11.05 1.05
C ASN A 92 -9.68 -12.05 -0.08
N LEU A 93 -9.85 -11.62 -1.33
CA LEU A 93 -10.13 -12.51 -2.48
C LEU A 93 -8.85 -13.20 -3.01
N ARG A 94 -8.28 -14.07 -2.18
CA ARG A 94 -7.00 -14.73 -2.42
C ARG A 94 -7.08 -16.25 -2.32
N LYS A 95 -6.19 -16.90 -3.07
CA LYS A 95 -5.91 -18.35 -2.99
C LYS A 95 -4.40 -18.52 -3.05
N ARG A 96 -3.89 -19.67 -2.62
CA ARG A 96 -2.46 -20.01 -2.74
C ARG A 96 -1.90 -19.67 -4.13
N GLY A 97 -1.01 -18.69 -4.20
CA GLY A 97 -0.29 -18.28 -5.41
C GLY A 97 -1.01 -17.32 -6.37
N GLY A 98 -2.15 -16.70 -6.00
CA GLY A 98 -2.78 -15.66 -6.82
C GLY A 98 -4.15 -15.17 -6.36
N ALA A 99 -4.80 -14.32 -7.17
CA ALA A 99 -6.17 -13.87 -6.91
C ALA A 99 -7.20 -14.98 -7.10
N VAL A 100 -8.28 -14.92 -6.32
CA VAL A 100 -9.50 -15.72 -6.57
C VAL A 100 -10.30 -15.14 -7.73
N ALA A 101 -10.30 -13.81 -7.87
CA ALA A 101 -10.93 -13.13 -8.99
C ALA A 101 -10.23 -13.47 -10.32
N ASP A 102 -11.02 -13.82 -11.34
CA ASP A 102 -10.52 -14.13 -12.68
C ASP A 102 -10.30 -12.85 -13.50
N ILE A 103 -11.11 -11.81 -13.25
CA ILE A 103 -11.05 -10.50 -13.89
C ILE A 103 -11.68 -9.44 -12.97
N ALA A 104 -11.32 -8.17 -13.15
CA ALA A 104 -11.93 -7.07 -12.40
C ALA A 104 -12.53 -5.96 -13.30
N ILE A 105 -13.49 -5.23 -12.74
CA ILE A 105 -14.04 -3.98 -13.29
C ILE A 105 -13.56 -2.85 -12.37
N LEU A 106 -12.70 -1.98 -12.88
CA LEU A 106 -12.25 -0.79 -12.17
C LEU A 106 -13.15 0.40 -12.54
N VAL A 107 -13.92 0.90 -11.58
CA VAL A 107 -14.87 1.99 -11.77
C VAL A 107 -14.20 3.33 -11.48
N ILE A 108 -14.22 4.21 -12.47
CA ILE A 108 -13.67 5.56 -12.39
C ILE A 108 -14.78 6.55 -12.75
N ASP A 109 -15.08 7.49 -11.85
CA ASP A 109 -15.98 8.60 -12.17
C ASP A 109 -15.30 9.52 -13.20
N VAL A 110 -15.91 9.71 -14.36
CA VAL A 110 -15.33 10.53 -15.44
C VAL A 110 -15.12 11.99 -15.04
N MET A 111 -15.88 12.49 -14.07
CA MET A 111 -15.73 13.87 -13.58
C MET A 111 -14.57 14.01 -12.62
N SER A 112 -14.40 13.01 -11.75
CA SER A 112 -13.42 13.03 -10.66
C SER A 112 -12.06 12.49 -11.07
N GLY A 113 -12.00 11.64 -12.10
CA GLY A 113 -10.77 11.03 -12.59
C GLY A 113 -10.19 9.98 -11.64
N SER A 114 -8.88 9.75 -11.73
CA SER A 114 -8.18 8.83 -10.84
C SER A 114 -8.00 9.43 -9.43
N MET A 115 -8.09 8.57 -8.40
CA MET A 115 -8.04 8.95 -6.98
C MET A 115 -7.08 7.99 -6.25
N PRO A 116 -6.62 8.28 -5.01
CA PRO A 116 -5.65 7.43 -4.30
C PRO A 116 -6.08 5.94 -4.21
N ILE A 117 -7.34 5.66 -3.85
CA ILE A 117 -7.86 4.28 -3.79
C ILE A 117 -7.92 3.60 -5.17
N THR A 118 -8.09 4.38 -6.24
CA THR A 118 -8.02 3.85 -7.61
C THR A 118 -6.64 3.25 -7.87
N TRP A 119 -5.59 3.98 -7.50
CA TRP A 119 -4.21 3.51 -7.69
C TRP A 119 -3.83 2.35 -6.79
N GLU A 120 -4.30 2.36 -5.55
CA GLU A 120 -4.20 1.21 -4.66
C GLU A 120 -4.81 -0.05 -5.29
N SER A 121 -6.03 0.06 -5.82
CA SER A 121 -6.70 -1.05 -6.51
C SER A 121 -5.88 -1.53 -7.72
N VAL A 122 -5.39 -0.59 -8.54
CA VAL A 122 -4.56 -0.87 -9.73
C VAL A 122 -3.26 -1.58 -9.37
N ARG A 123 -2.58 -1.16 -8.30
CA ARG A 123 -1.35 -1.79 -7.81
C ARG A 123 -1.61 -3.22 -7.33
N ILE A 124 -2.67 -3.46 -6.57
CA ILE A 124 -3.05 -4.82 -6.14
C ILE A 124 -3.39 -5.71 -7.36
N LEU A 125 -4.12 -5.18 -8.35
CA LEU A 125 -4.41 -5.89 -9.60
C LEU A 125 -3.13 -6.27 -10.35
N ARG A 126 -2.14 -5.36 -10.41
CA ARG A 126 -0.83 -5.60 -11.03
C ARG A 126 -0.05 -6.69 -10.30
N GLU A 127 0.01 -6.61 -8.98
CA GLU A 127 0.73 -7.57 -8.13
C GLU A 127 0.16 -8.98 -8.26
N ARG A 128 -1.17 -9.09 -8.26
CA ARG A 128 -1.88 -10.37 -8.39
C ARG A 128 -2.04 -10.84 -9.83
N LYS A 129 -1.57 -10.06 -10.81
CA LYS A 129 -1.70 -10.30 -12.25
C LYS A 129 -3.16 -10.53 -12.67
N THR A 130 -4.08 -9.83 -12.02
CA THR A 130 -5.52 -9.92 -12.32
C THR A 130 -5.84 -9.00 -13.48
N PRO A 131 -6.33 -9.52 -14.63
CA PRO A 131 -6.75 -8.68 -15.74
C PRO A 131 -7.96 -7.82 -15.34
N PHE A 132 -8.11 -6.65 -15.95
CA PHE A 132 -9.24 -5.78 -15.65
C PHE A 132 -9.64 -4.90 -16.84
N ILE A 133 -10.87 -4.40 -16.77
CA ILE A 133 -11.41 -3.36 -17.65
C ILE A 133 -11.81 -2.15 -16.81
N ILE A 134 -11.86 -0.97 -17.42
CA ILE A 134 -12.23 0.27 -16.75
C ILE A 134 -13.67 0.63 -17.14
N ALA A 135 -14.54 0.81 -16.15
CA ALA A 135 -15.84 1.43 -16.32
C ALA A 135 -15.71 2.93 -16.01
N ALA A 136 -15.65 3.75 -17.06
CA ALA A 136 -15.64 5.20 -16.97
C ALA A 136 -17.08 5.69 -16.70
N ASN A 137 -17.48 5.69 -15.43
CA ASN A 137 -18.86 5.85 -14.98
C ASN A 137 -19.26 7.32 -14.84
N LYS A 138 -20.58 7.56 -14.76
CA LYS A 138 -21.25 8.85 -14.60
C LYS A 138 -21.14 9.80 -15.80
N ILE A 139 -21.17 9.24 -17.02
CA ILE A 139 -21.20 10.05 -18.25
C ILE A 139 -22.45 10.95 -18.33
N ASP A 140 -23.51 10.62 -17.61
CA ASP A 140 -24.72 11.44 -17.48
C ASP A 140 -24.45 12.81 -16.83
N ARG A 141 -23.29 12.99 -16.18
CA ARG A 141 -22.87 14.26 -15.56
C ARG A 141 -22.05 15.16 -16.49
N ILE A 142 -21.68 14.69 -17.69
CA ILE A 142 -20.98 15.53 -18.68
C ILE A 142 -21.90 16.69 -19.07
N ALA A 143 -21.35 17.91 -19.11
CA ALA A 143 -22.12 19.10 -19.43
C ALA A 143 -22.73 19.01 -20.85
N GLY A 144 -24.05 19.20 -20.93
CA GLY A 144 -24.80 19.08 -22.19
C GLY A 144 -25.14 17.65 -22.61
N TRP A 145 -24.80 16.63 -21.81
CA TRP A 145 -25.16 15.24 -22.08
C TRP A 145 -26.69 15.06 -22.13
N LYS A 146 -27.17 14.43 -23.20
CA LYS A 146 -28.58 14.08 -23.39
C LYS A 146 -28.73 12.57 -23.22
N PRO A 147 -29.24 12.09 -22.07
CA PRO A 147 -29.25 10.67 -21.76
C PRO A 147 -30.24 9.91 -22.64
N LEU A 148 -29.82 8.73 -23.09
CA LEU A 148 -30.66 7.74 -23.77
C LEU A 148 -30.72 6.47 -22.92
N LYS A 149 -31.82 6.28 -22.21
CA LYS A 149 -31.96 5.17 -21.27
C LYS A 149 -31.65 3.82 -21.94
N ASP A 150 -30.85 2.99 -21.25
CA ASP A 150 -30.45 1.63 -21.68
C ASP A 150 -29.68 1.53 -23.02
N ALA A 151 -29.35 2.66 -23.65
CA ALA A 151 -28.63 2.65 -24.93
C ALA A 151 -27.21 2.10 -24.78
N ASP A 152 -26.70 1.45 -25.83
CA ASP A 152 -25.28 1.12 -25.88
C ASP A 152 -24.46 2.41 -26.00
N PHE A 153 -23.18 2.35 -25.63
CA PHE A 153 -22.36 3.56 -25.59
C PHE A 153 -22.28 4.25 -26.96
N GLN A 154 -22.11 3.50 -28.05
CA GLN A 154 -21.95 4.10 -29.38
C GLN A 154 -23.21 4.81 -29.86
N ASP A 155 -24.41 4.28 -29.59
CA ASP A 155 -25.65 4.90 -30.04
C ASP A 155 -25.93 6.18 -29.26
N THR A 156 -25.66 6.21 -27.95
CA THR A 156 -25.78 7.45 -27.19
C THR A 156 -24.72 8.48 -27.57
N TYR A 157 -23.46 8.05 -27.71
CA TYR A 157 -22.34 8.94 -28.07
C TYR A 157 -22.58 9.65 -29.41
N LYS A 158 -23.05 8.93 -30.44
CA LYS A 158 -23.34 9.49 -31.76
C LYS A 158 -24.43 10.57 -31.75
N LYS A 159 -25.37 10.53 -30.79
CA LYS A 159 -26.47 11.51 -30.68
C LYS A 159 -26.10 12.74 -29.87
N GLN A 160 -24.93 12.77 -29.24
CA GLN A 160 -24.46 13.95 -28.50
C GLN A 160 -23.99 15.05 -29.45
N LYS A 161 -24.01 16.30 -28.96
CA LYS A 161 -23.41 17.44 -29.67
C LYS A 161 -21.88 17.33 -29.63
N GLU A 162 -21.20 17.92 -30.62
CA GLU A 162 -19.75 17.77 -30.74
C GLU A 162 -18.98 18.23 -29.50
N HIS A 163 -19.26 19.43 -28.98
CA HIS A 163 -18.63 19.91 -27.74
C HIS A 163 -18.84 18.98 -26.53
N THR A 164 -19.98 18.28 -26.45
CA THR A 164 -20.26 17.30 -25.39
C THR A 164 -19.42 16.05 -25.56
N LYS A 165 -19.21 15.60 -26.81
CA LYS A 165 -18.31 14.48 -27.12
C LYS A 165 -16.86 14.84 -26.81
N ASP A 166 -16.42 16.02 -27.23
CA ASP A 166 -15.07 16.53 -26.99
C ASP A 166 -14.79 16.57 -25.49
N TYR A 167 -15.75 17.02 -24.68
CA TYR A 167 -15.57 17.09 -23.23
C TYR A 167 -15.47 15.69 -22.59
N LEU A 168 -16.29 14.73 -23.01
CA LEU A 168 -16.16 13.34 -22.55
C LEU A 168 -14.81 12.75 -22.97
N ASP A 169 -14.40 12.97 -24.22
CA ASP A 169 -13.15 12.44 -24.76
C ASP A 169 -11.94 13.05 -24.02
N GLU A 170 -11.95 14.34 -23.70
CA GLU A 170 -10.94 15.00 -22.86
C GLU A 170 -10.81 14.30 -21.50
N LYS A 171 -11.94 14.00 -20.83
CA LYS A 171 -11.95 13.27 -19.57
C LYS A 171 -11.41 11.85 -19.68
N ILE A 172 -11.71 11.16 -20.78
CA ILE A 172 -11.15 9.83 -21.05
C ILE A 172 -9.64 9.92 -21.32
N TYR A 173 -9.17 10.93 -22.06
CA TYR A 173 -7.74 11.16 -22.28
C TYR A 173 -6.99 11.48 -20.99
N GLN A 174 -7.59 12.21 -20.05
CA GLN A 174 -7.02 12.43 -18.71
C GLN A 174 -6.82 11.09 -17.98
N ILE A 175 -7.83 10.20 -18.00
CA ILE A 175 -7.69 8.85 -17.42
C ILE A 175 -6.58 8.07 -18.12
N ILE A 176 -6.48 8.12 -19.45
CA ILE A 176 -5.42 7.44 -20.20
C ILE A 176 -4.03 7.98 -19.81
N GLY A 177 -3.86 9.31 -19.73
CA GLY A 177 -2.61 9.95 -19.35
C GLY A 177 -2.15 9.54 -17.94
N ASN A 178 -3.08 9.54 -16.99
CA ASN A 178 -2.87 9.03 -15.64
C ASN A 178 -2.39 7.56 -15.62
N PHE A 179 -2.99 6.68 -16.42
CA PHE A 179 -2.55 5.29 -16.50
C PHE A 179 -1.17 5.16 -17.14
N LEU A 180 -0.83 6.03 -18.09
CA LEU A 180 0.49 6.08 -18.70
C LEU A 180 1.57 6.48 -17.69
N GLU A 181 1.31 7.50 -16.86
CA GLU A 181 2.18 7.95 -15.77
C GLU A 181 2.48 6.82 -14.78
N GLU A 182 1.47 6.01 -14.45
CA GLU A 182 1.61 4.84 -13.57
C GLU A 182 2.22 3.61 -14.29
N GLY A 183 2.61 3.74 -15.56
CA GLY A 183 3.37 2.75 -16.32
C GLY A 183 2.54 1.81 -17.20
N TYR A 184 1.23 2.03 -17.34
CA TYR A 184 0.39 1.30 -18.28
C TYR A 184 0.46 1.91 -19.68
N LYS A 185 1.34 1.36 -20.52
CA LYS A 185 1.57 1.83 -21.90
C LYS A 185 0.42 1.52 -22.88
N GLY A 186 -0.63 0.83 -22.44
CA GLY A 186 -1.75 0.41 -23.28
C GLY A 186 -3.07 0.56 -22.56
N CYS A 187 -3.75 1.70 -22.76
CA CYS A 187 -5.09 1.97 -22.26
C CYS A 187 -5.82 2.83 -23.29
N ASP A 188 -7.07 2.49 -23.62
CA ASP A 188 -7.84 3.23 -24.64
C ASP A 188 -9.34 2.95 -24.51
N ARG A 189 -10.17 3.76 -25.16
CA ARG A 189 -11.61 3.50 -25.26
C ARG A 189 -11.84 2.20 -26.03
N TYR A 190 -12.75 1.36 -25.54
CA TYR A 190 -12.90 -0.02 -26.03
C TYR A 190 -13.09 -0.12 -27.55
N ASP A 191 -13.79 0.84 -28.17
CA ASP A 191 -14.06 0.90 -29.61
C ASP A 191 -12.83 1.30 -30.46
N ARG A 192 -11.77 1.78 -29.84
CA ARG A 192 -10.48 2.16 -30.48
C ARG A 192 -9.43 1.05 -30.36
N ILE A 193 -9.74 -0.04 -29.66
CA ILE A 193 -8.81 -1.15 -29.42
C ILE A 193 -8.92 -2.19 -30.54
N LYS A 194 -7.79 -2.47 -31.20
CA LYS A 194 -7.66 -3.58 -32.17
C LYS A 194 -7.21 -4.89 -31.52
N ASP A 195 -6.38 -4.78 -30.48
CA ASP A 195 -5.79 -5.93 -29.78
C ASP A 195 -5.98 -5.76 -28.27
N PHE A 196 -6.96 -6.46 -27.73
CA PHE A 196 -7.32 -6.44 -26.31
C PHE A 196 -6.29 -7.15 -25.42
N THR A 197 -5.30 -7.85 -25.98
CA THR A 197 -4.21 -8.45 -25.18
C THR A 197 -3.14 -7.43 -24.80
N LYS A 198 -3.10 -6.28 -25.49
CA LYS A 198 -2.08 -5.23 -25.31
C LYS A 198 -2.59 -3.97 -24.64
N LYS A 199 -3.91 -3.77 -24.61
CA LYS A 199 -4.53 -2.54 -24.09
C LYS A 199 -5.66 -2.85 -23.10
N ILE A 200 -5.68 -2.10 -22.01
CA ILE A 200 -6.81 -2.05 -21.07
C ILE A 200 -7.95 -1.29 -21.74
N ALA A 201 -9.14 -1.88 -21.73
CA ALA A 201 -10.34 -1.29 -22.30
C ALA A 201 -11.04 -0.35 -21.31
N ILE A 202 -11.27 0.90 -21.75
CA ILE A 202 -12.16 1.86 -21.07
C ILE A 202 -13.54 1.81 -21.73
N VAL A 203 -14.56 1.50 -20.94
CA VAL A 203 -15.96 1.50 -21.35
C VAL A 203 -16.68 2.64 -20.62
N PRO A 204 -17.11 3.69 -21.33
CA PRO A 204 -17.90 4.74 -20.71
C PRO A 204 -19.29 4.25 -20.34
N THR A 205 -19.75 4.57 -19.14
CA THR A 205 -20.98 4.03 -18.55
C THR A 205 -21.74 5.08 -17.73
N SER A 206 -23.02 4.85 -17.53
CA SER A 206 -23.84 5.54 -16.54
C SER A 206 -24.67 4.53 -15.77
N ALA A 207 -24.31 4.32 -14.50
CA ALA A 207 -25.12 3.55 -13.55
C ALA A 207 -26.52 4.13 -13.33
N LYS A 208 -26.74 5.41 -13.63
CA LYS A 208 -28.02 6.08 -13.41
C LYS A 208 -29.00 5.85 -14.57
N THR A 209 -28.50 5.85 -15.80
CA THR A 209 -29.32 5.81 -17.02
C THR A 209 -29.22 4.47 -17.76
N GLY A 210 -28.27 3.61 -17.38
CA GLY A 210 -28.01 2.33 -18.03
C GLY A 210 -27.10 2.41 -19.24
N GLU A 211 -26.75 3.62 -19.69
CA GLU A 211 -25.94 3.83 -20.88
C GLU A 211 -24.60 3.11 -20.76
N GLY A 212 -24.25 2.32 -21.78
CA GLY A 212 -22.98 1.61 -21.86
C GLY A 212 -22.82 0.39 -20.93
N ILE A 213 -23.77 0.09 -20.03
CA ILE A 213 -23.67 -1.08 -19.14
C ILE A 213 -23.75 -2.39 -19.94
N SER A 214 -24.60 -2.42 -20.98
CA SER A 214 -24.65 -3.54 -21.93
C SER A 214 -23.31 -3.74 -22.64
N THR A 215 -22.66 -2.65 -23.04
CA THR A 215 -21.32 -2.64 -23.64
C THR A 215 -20.28 -3.18 -22.66
N LEU A 216 -20.32 -2.76 -21.39
CA LEU A 216 -19.41 -3.19 -20.35
C LEU A 216 -19.46 -4.71 -20.16
N LEU A 217 -20.68 -5.26 -20.01
CA LEU A 217 -20.90 -6.70 -19.88
C LEU A 217 -20.47 -7.46 -21.14
N MET A 218 -20.73 -6.92 -22.33
CA MET A 218 -20.34 -7.55 -23.60
C MET A 218 -18.82 -7.65 -23.74
N VAL A 219 -18.08 -6.58 -23.43
CA VAL A 219 -16.61 -6.56 -23.44
C VAL A 219 -16.07 -7.55 -22.40
N LEU A 220 -16.59 -7.50 -21.17
CA LEU A 220 -16.20 -8.40 -20.08
C LEU A 220 -16.36 -9.87 -20.47
N MET A 221 -17.55 -10.27 -20.91
CA MET A 221 -17.83 -11.66 -21.30
C MET A 221 -16.99 -12.10 -22.50
N GLY A 222 -16.77 -11.21 -23.48
CA GLY A 222 -15.92 -11.47 -24.62
C GLY A 222 -14.49 -11.79 -24.21
N LEU A 223 -13.90 -10.95 -23.35
CA LEU A 223 -12.54 -11.14 -22.84
C LEU A 223 -12.39 -12.43 -22.05
N VAL A 224 -13.32 -12.70 -21.13
CA VAL A 224 -13.29 -13.92 -20.30
C VAL A 224 -13.36 -15.16 -21.18
N GLN A 225 -14.34 -15.21 -22.09
CA GLN A 225 -14.53 -16.35 -22.97
C GLN A 225 -13.31 -16.61 -23.85
N GLN A 226 -12.74 -15.55 -24.42
CA GLN A 226 -11.63 -15.66 -25.36
C GLN A 226 -10.31 -16.03 -24.69
N TYR A 227 -10.02 -15.47 -23.52
CA TYR A 227 -8.68 -15.54 -22.92
C TYR A 227 -8.61 -16.33 -21.60
N LEU A 228 -9.70 -16.45 -20.85
CA LEU A 228 -9.68 -16.95 -19.47
C LEU A 228 -10.35 -18.32 -19.27
N THR A 229 -11.05 -18.86 -20.28
CA THR A 229 -11.78 -20.15 -20.17
C THR A 229 -10.94 -21.31 -19.65
N LYS A 230 -9.62 -21.34 -19.90
CA LYS A 230 -8.72 -22.38 -19.35
C LYS A 230 -8.63 -22.34 -17.82
N ASN A 231 -8.69 -21.15 -17.23
CA ASN A 231 -8.58 -20.91 -15.79
C ASN A 231 -9.92 -21.17 -15.05
N LEU A 232 -11.02 -21.26 -15.80
CA LEU A 232 -12.37 -21.50 -15.27
C LEU A 232 -12.70 -22.99 -15.12
N LYS A 233 -11.79 -23.90 -15.41
CA LYS A 233 -12.02 -25.34 -15.19
C LYS A 233 -11.98 -25.62 -13.69
N TYR A 234 -12.99 -26.33 -13.19
CA TYR A 234 -13.07 -26.71 -11.77
C TYR A 234 -13.20 -28.23 -11.60
N SER A 235 -12.92 -28.71 -10.40
CA SER A 235 -13.07 -30.11 -9.97
C SER A 235 -14.42 -30.33 -9.28
N GLU A 236 -15.03 -31.50 -9.43
CA GLU A 236 -16.22 -31.89 -8.64
C GLU A 236 -15.86 -32.44 -7.25
N GLY A 237 -14.58 -32.34 -6.83
CA GLY A 237 -14.12 -32.78 -5.50
C GLY A 237 -14.41 -31.76 -4.38
N ALA A 238 -13.67 -31.89 -3.27
CA ALA A 238 -13.80 -31.03 -2.10
C ALA A 238 -13.81 -29.54 -2.45
N ALA A 239 -14.83 -28.82 -1.97
CA ALA A 239 -14.90 -27.37 -2.04
C ALA A 239 -13.66 -26.72 -1.45
N LYS A 240 -13.12 -25.76 -2.22
CA LYS A 240 -12.10 -24.81 -1.80
C LYS A 240 -12.67 -23.41 -1.95
N GLY A 241 -12.47 -22.62 -0.92
CA GLY A 241 -12.96 -21.27 -0.87
C GLY A 241 -12.10 -20.35 -0.03
N VAL A 242 -12.56 -19.12 0.06
CA VAL A 242 -11.99 -18.10 0.94
C VAL A 242 -13.10 -17.45 1.73
N VAL A 243 -12.86 -17.21 3.02
CA VAL A 243 -13.80 -16.48 3.87
C VAL A 243 -13.76 -15.00 3.47
N LEU A 244 -14.91 -14.47 3.05
CA LEU A 244 -15.07 -13.06 2.71
C LEU A 244 -15.26 -12.24 3.97
N GLU A 245 -16.23 -12.63 4.80
CA GLU A 245 -16.62 -11.94 6.02
C GLU A 245 -17.13 -12.91 7.07
N VAL A 246 -17.05 -12.49 8.34
CA VAL A 246 -17.63 -13.21 9.47
C VAL A 246 -18.52 -12.23 10.25
N LYS A 247 -19.81 -12.54 10.40
CA LYS A 247 -20.79 -11.64 11.01
C LYS A 247 -21.82 -12.33 11.87
N LYS A 248 -22.32 -11.62 12.87
CA LYS A 248 -23.48 -12.06 13.68
C LYS A 248 -24.77 -11.73 12.94
N GLU A 249 -25.56 -12.75 12.67
CA GLU A 249 -26.86 -12.65 12.03
C GLU A 249 -27.99 -12.91 13.02
N LYS A 250 -29.02 -12.08 12.96
CA LYS A 250 -30.20 -12.23 13.84
C LYS A 250 -30.89 -13.56 13.55
N GLY A 251 -31.07 -14.38 14.59
CA GLY A 251 -31.70 -15.70 14.50
C GLY A 251 -30.77 -16.85 14.09
N TYR A 252 -29.59 -16.55 13.52
CA TYR A 252 -28.62 -17.58 13.10
C TYR A 252 -27.34 -17.58 13.96
N GLY A 253 -27.10 -16.54 14.76
CA GLY A 253 -25.85 -16.42 15.51
C GLY A 253 -24.71 -16.00 14.57
N LYS A 254 -23.49 -16.43 14.85
CA LYS A 254 -22.35 -16.12 13.99
C LYS A 254 -22.41 -16.94 12.70
N THR A 255 -22.20 -16.28 11.57
CA THR A 255 -22.16 -16.85 10.23
C THR A 255 -20.91 -16.37 9.51
N MET A 256 -20.51 -17.09 8.47
CA MET A 256 -19.42 -16.66 7.59
C MET A 256 -19.89 -16.67 6.14
N ASP A 257 -19.47 -15.65 5.40
CA ASP A 257 -19.70 -15.57 3.96
C ASP A 257 -18.46 -16.11 3.26
N VAL A 258 -18.65 -17.14 2.44
CA VAL A 258 -17.55 -17.90 1.81
C VAL A 258 -17.71 -17.84 0.31
N LEU A 259 -16.60 -17.57 -0.38
CA LEU A 259 -16.52 -17.67 -1.84
C LEU A 259 -15.89 -19.00 -2.23
N ILE A 260 -16.70 -19.89 -2.78
CA ILE A 260 -16.27 -21.19 -3.32
C ILE A 260 -15.79 -20.99 -4.76
N TYR A 261 -14.52 -21.30 -5.02
CA TYR A 261 -13.89 -21.09 -6.33
C TYR A 261 -13.45 -22.40 -7.02
N ASP A 262 -13.49 -23.53 -6.31
CA ASP A 262 -13.24 -24.88 -6.83
C ASP A 262 -14.03 -25.89 -5.99
N GLY A 263 -14.40 -27.03 -6.55
CA GLY A 263 -15.12 -28.07 -5.82
C GLY A 263 -16.63 -27.84 -5.63
N LYS A 264 -17.21 -28.73 -4.83
CA LYS A 264 -18.61 -28.75 -4.40
C LYS A 264 -18.67 -28.78 -2.88
N LEU A 265 -19.62 -28.04 -2.31
CA LEU A 265 -19.89 -28.00 -0.87
C LEU A 265 -21.33 -28.44 -0.63
N GLU A 266 -21.52 -29.37 0.28
CA GLU A 266 -22.82 -29.91 0.66
C GLU A 266 -23.15 -29.62 2.12
N LYS A 267 -24.44 -29.59 2.43
CA LYS A 267 -24.90 -29.50 3.80
C LYS A 267 -24.49 -30.77 4.56
N GLY A 268 -23.86 -30.57 5.71
CA GLY A 268 -23.32 -31.66 6.51
C GLY A 268 -21.86 -31.99 6.20
N ASP A 269 -21.21 -31.33 5.24
CA ASP A 269 -19.77 -31.49 5.05
C ASP A 269 -19.00 -30.98 6.28
N GLU A 270 -17.99 -31.74 6.68
CA GLU A 270 -16.96 -31.22 7.57
C GLU A 270 -16.01 -30.32 6.78
N PHE A 271 -15.43 -29.33 7.44
CA PHE A 271 -14.47 -28.43 6.82
C PHE A 271 -13.43 -27.96 7.82
N ILE A 272 -12.32 -27.48 7.27
CA ILE A 272 -11.31 -26.73 8.01
C ILE A 272 -11.20 -25.35 7.41
N VAL A 273 -11.04 -24.36 8.28
CA VAL A 273 -10.93 -22.94 7.94
C VAL A 273 -9.85 -22.28 8.79
N GLY A 274 -9.19 -21.24 8.28
CA GLY A 274 -8.19 -20.51 9.07
C GLY A 274 -8.81 -19.72 10.22
N GLY A 275 -8.34 -19.99 11.44
CA GLY A 275 -8.66 -19.20 12.63
C GLY A 275 -7.57 -18.18 12.97
N LEU A 276 -7.79 -17.41 14.04
CA LEU A 276 -6.86 -16.40 14.52
C LEU A 276 -5.55 -17.03 14.99
N ASP A 277 -5.60 -18.10 15.79
CA ASP A 277 -4.39 -18.73 16.31
C ASP A 277 -4.06 -20.06 15.63
N LYS A 278 -5.08 -20.84 15.27
CA LYS A 278 -4.94 -22.17 14.64
C LYS A 278 -6.09 -22.45 13.67
N PRO A 279 -5.93 -23.39 12.72
CA PRO A 279 -7.04 -23.85 11.92
C PRO A 279 -8.19 -24.41 12.78
N ILE A 280 -9.41 -24.15 12.33
CA ILE A 280 -10.66 -24.52 13.02
C ILE A 280 -11.34 -25.61 12.20
N LYS A 281 -11.60 -26.75 12.85
CA LYS A 281 -12.48 -27.79 12.31
C LYS A 281 -13.93 -27.47 12.67
N SER A 282 -14.83 -27.56 11.70
CA SER A 282 -16.26 -27.43 11.92
C SER A 282 -17.07 -28.18 10.86
N LYS A 283 -18.40 -28.04 10.89
CA LYS A 283 -19.35 -28.74 10.03
C LYS A 283 -20.44 -27.81 9.52
N VAL A 284 -20.78 -27.91 8.25
CA VAL A 284 -21.85 -27.13 7.62
C VAL A 284 -23.20 -27.53 8.20
N ARG A 285 -23.87 -26.63 8.92
CA ARG A 285 -25.26 -26.82 9.38
C ARG A 285 -26.27 -26.40 8.33
N ALA A 286 -26.00 -25.30 7.64
CA ALA A 286 -26.84 -24.80 6.55
C ALA A 286 -26.00 -23.99 5.56
N LEU A 287 -26.38 -24.10 4.29
CA LEU A 287 -25.93 -23.25 3.19
C LEU A 287 -27.08 -22.32 2.82
N LEU A 288 -26.84 -21.02 2.93
CA LEU A 288 -27.86 -19.99 2.72
C LEU A 288 -27.49 -19.20 1.46
N SER A 289 -28.18 -19.50 0.36
CA SER A 289 -27.99 -18.81 -0.92
C SER A 289 -28.95 -17.62 -1.02
N PRO A 290 -28.50 -16.48 -1.60
CA PRO A 290 -29.43 -15.49 -2.09
C PRO A 290 -30.18 -16.07 -3.30
N LYS A 291 -31.42 -15.63 -3.53
CA LYS A 291 -32.13 -15.97 -4.77
C LYS A 291 -31.39 -15.40 -5.99
N PRO A 292 -31.59 -15.94 -7.21
CA PRO A 292 -31.07 -15.32 -8.42
C PRO A 292 -31.41 -13.82 -8.47
N LEU A 293 -30.42 -12.99 -8.79
CA LEU A 293 -30.50 -11.50 -8.80
C LEU A 293 -30.54 -10.80 -7.42
N ASP A 294 -30.63 -11.55 -6.32
CA ASP A 294 -30.42 -11.05 -4.96
C ASP A 294 -28.94 -11.18 -4.55
N GLU A 295 -28.58 -10.59 -3.41
CA GLU A 295 -27.22 -10.61 -2.86
C GLU A 295 -27.20 -11.11 -1.43
N ILE A 296 -26.07 -11.72 -1.03
CA ILE A 296 -25.85 -12.34 0.29
C ILE A 296 -26.05 -11.35 1.46
N ARG A 297 -25.94 -10.04 1.21
CA ARG A 297 -26.01 -8.97 2.21
C ARG A 297 -27.43 -8.54 2.59
N ASP A 298 -28.29 -8.32 1.60
CA ASP A 298 -29.68 -7.85 1.77
C ASP A 298 -30.61 -8.62 0.83
N PRO A 299 -30.94 -9.88 1.14
CA PRO A 299 -31.83 -10.65 0.29
C PRO A 299 -33.25 -10.07 0.41
N ARG A 300 -33.92 -9.83 -0.73
CA ARG A 300 -35.31 -9.30 -0.76
C ARG A 300 -36.33 -10.26 -0.14
N GLN A 301 -35.97 -11.53 -0.02
CA GLN A 301 -36.74 -12.61 0.60
C GLN A 301 -35.84 -13.37 1.60
N LYS A 302 -36.41 -14.21 2.47
CA LYS A 302 -35.60 -15.07 3.34
C LYS A 302 -34.65 -15.93 2.49
N PHE A 303 -33.39 -16.06 2.92
CA PHE A 303 -32.38 -16.92 2.29
C PHE A 303 -32.97 -18.29 1.92
N GLU A 304 -32.66 -18.79 0.73
CA GLU A 304 -33.00 -20.17 0.37
C GLU A 304 -31.94 -21.11 0.92
N SER A 305 -32.38 -22.13 1.65
CA SER A 305 -31.51 -23.22 2.06
C SER A 305 -31.16 -24.02 0.81
N SER A 306 -29.87 -24.10 0.50
CA SER A 306 -29.36 -25.00 -0.54
C SER A 306 -28.83 -26.27 0.11
N GLU A 307 -29.11 -27.43 -0.50
CA GLU A 307 -28.50 -28.69 -0.06
C GLU A 307 -27.05 -28.82 -0.55
N GLU A 308 -26.74 -28.20 -1.69
CA GLU A 308 -25.40 -28.18 -2.28
C GLU A 308 -25.13 -26.88 -3.05
N VAL A 309 -23.85 -26.53 -3.19
CA VAL A 309 -23.37 -25.47 -4.07
C VAL A 309 -22.10 -25.90 -4.81
N THR A 310 -21.94 -25.43 -6.05
CA THR A 310 -20.75 -25.69 -6.88
C THR A 310 -20.04 -24.39 -7.24
N ALA A 311 -18.72 -24.45 -7.42
CA ALA A 311 -17.94 -23.29 -7.82
C ALA A 311 -18.42 -22.74 -9.18
N ALA A 312 -18.48 -21.42 -9.41
CA ALA A 312 -18.20 -20.32 -8.49
C ALA A 312 -19.48 -19.93 -7.73
N ALA A 313 -19.41 -19.87 -6.40
CA ALA A 313 -20.56 -19.47 -5.58
C ALA A 313 -20.09 -18.60 -4.40
N GLY A 314 -20.81 -17.51 -4.15
CA GLY A 314 -20.77 -16.85 -2.85
C GLY A 314 -21.91 -17.41 -2.00
N ILE A 315 -21.59 -17.96 -0.83
CA ILE A 315 -22.56 -18.65 0.02
C ILE A 315 -22.39 -18.22 1.47
N LYS A 316 -23.51 -18.04 2.18
CA LYS A 316 -23.50 -17.87 3.63
C LYS A 316 -23.52 -19.24 4.30
N VAL A 317 -22.50 -19.52 5.10
CA VAL A 317 -22.33 -20.78 5.82
C VAL A 317 -22.66 -20.57 7.30
N LEU A 318 -23.59 -21.38 7.80
CA LEU A 318 -23.84 -21.52 9.22
C LEU A 318 -23.11 -22.75 9.75
N ALA A 319 -22.29 -22.56 10.77
CA ALA A 319 -21.49 -23.62 11.38
C ALA A 319 -21.22 -23.32 12.87
N PRO A 320 -21.03 -24.34 13.72
CA PRO A 320 -20.61 -24.14 15.11
C PRO A 320 -19.13 -23.71 15.19
N ASN A 321 -18.72 -23.14 16.33
CA ASN A 321 -17.32 -22.88 16.67
C ASN A 321 -16.54 -22.01 15.65
N ILE A 322 -17.22 -21.09 14.95
CA ILE A 322 -16.59 -20.18 13.98
C ILE A 322 -16.24 -18.80 14.57
N ASP A 323 -16.11 -18.72 15.90
CA ASP A 323 -15.87 -17.45 16.59
C ASP A 323 -14.50 -16.84 16.32
N GLU A 324 -13.50 -17.68 16.06
CA GLU A 324 -12.13 -17.25 15.82
C GLU A 324 -11.76 -17.25 14.33
N VAL A 325 -12.73 -17.47 13.43
CA VAL A 325 -12.49 -17.43 11.98
C VAL A 325 -12.10 -16.02 11.56
N VAL A 326 -11.07 -15.95 10.72
CA VAL A 326 -10.53 -14.68 10.20
C VAL A 326 -10.94 -14.48 8.74
N ALA A 327 -11.31 -13.26 8.37
CA ALA A 327 -11.58 -12.91 6.97
C ALA A 327 -10.31 -13.03 6.11
N GLY A 328 -10.47 -13.45 4.86
CA GLY A 328 -9.38 -13.79 3.94
C GLY A 328 -8.70 -15.14 4.23
N SER A 329 -9.19 -15.91 5.20
CA SER A 329 -8.68 -17.25 5.49
C SER A 329 -9.12 -18.28 4.44
N PRO A 330 -8.26 -19.28 4.16
CA PRO A 330 -8.63 -20.37 3.29
C PRO A 330 -9.69 -21.25 3.95
N PHE A 331 -10.60 -21.76 3.14
CA PHE A 331 -11.65 -22.70 3.51
C PHE A 331 -11.50 -23.96 2.65
N LYS A 332 -11.55 -25.14 3.26
CA LYS A 332 -11.55 -26.41 2.54
C LYS A 332 -12.47 -27.42 3.22
N SER A 333 -13.41 -27.96 2.46
CA SER A 333 -14.25 -29.08 2.90
C SER A 333 -13.47 -30.39 2.93
N ILE A 334 -13.96 -31.34 3.72
CA ILE A 334 -13.41 -32.68 3.87
C ILE A 334 -14.44 -33.65 3.27
N VAL A 335 -14.04 -34.35 2.21
CA VAL A 335 -14.88 -35.37 1.56
C VAL A 335 -14.57 -36.77 2.12
N ASP A 336 -13.32 -37.03 2.47
CA ASP A 336 -12.86 -38.26 3.12
C ASP A 336 -12.23 -37.92 4.47
N SER A 337 -12.72 -38.55 5.54
CA SER A 337 -12.18 -38.42 6.90
C SER A 337 -10.67 -38.71 6.99
N GLY A 338 -10.13 -39.55 6.10
CA GLY A 338 -8.69 -39.83 6.04
C GLY A 338 -7.82 -38.65 5.57
N GLU A 339 -8.41 -37.59 5.01
CA GLU A 339 -7.69 -36.40 4.55
C GLU A 339 -7.68 -35.26 5.58
N GLU A 340 -8.32 -35.42 6.74
CA GLU A 340 -8.49 -34.38 7.75
C GLU A 340 -7.16 -33.74 8.18
N ASP A 341 -6.21 -34.55 8.67
CA ASP A 341 -4.91 -34.06 9.15
C ASP A 341 -4.13 -33.34 8.06
N LYS A 342 -4.23 -33.85 6.82
CA LYS A 342 -3.58 -33.24 5.65
C LYS A 342 -4.20 -31.88 5.33
N VAL A 343 -5.54 -31.77 5.34
CA VAL A 343 -6.24 -30.50 5.11
C VAL A 343 -5.92 -29.50 6.24
N TYR A 344 -5.81 -29.97 7.48
CA TYR A 344 -5.43 -29.15 8.62
C TYR A 344 -4.05 -28.52 8.42
N GLN A 345 -3.05 -29.35 8.12
CA GLN A 345 -1.67 -28.91 7.86
C GLN A 345 -1.59 -27.97 6.66
N GLU A 346 -2.31 -28.27 5.56
CA GLU A 346 -2.34 -27.40 4.38
C GLU A 346 -2.84 -25.99 4.72
N ILE A 347 -3.90 -25.87 5.53
CA ILE A 347 -4.45 -24.57 5.95
C ILE A 347 -3.53 -23.90 6.96
N GLU A 348 -2.97 -24.64 7.91
CA GLU A 348 -2.01 -24.11 8.89
C GLU A 348 -0.80 -23.49 8.20
N GLU A 349 -0.18 -24.21 7.27
CA GLU A 349 0.96 -23.71 6.49
C GLU A 349 0.58 -22.47 5.67
N GLU A 350 -0.64 -22.41 5.12
CA GLU A 350 -1.09 -21.25 4.36
C GLU A 350 -1.27 -20.02 5.25
N VAL A 351 -1.83 -20.19 6.44
CA VAL A 351 -1.98 -19.11 7.42
C VAL A 351 -0.62 -18.65 7.98
N GLN A 352 0.24 -19.60 8.35
CA GLN A 352 1.56 -19.30 8.92
C GLN A 352 2.50 -18.60 7.94
N ARG A 353 2.38 -18.84 6.62
CA ARG A 353 3.18 -18.12 5.62
C ARG A 353 2.88 -16.61 5.55
N ILE A 354 1.70 -16.18 6.00
CA ILE A 354 1.28 -14.77 5.97
C ILE A 354 1.67 -14.07 7.27
N LYS A 355 1.67 -14.81 8.37
CA LYS A 355 2.09 -14.29 9.67
C LYS A 355 3.61 -14.30 9.74
N ILE A 356 4.19 -13.16 10.09
CA ILE A 356 5.64 -13.02 10.20
C ILE A 356 6.00 -12.96 11.67
N LYS A 357 7.01 -13.72 12.05
CA LYS A 357 7.77 -13.51 13.29
C LYS A 357 9.23 -13.76 13.01
N THR A 358 10.03 -12.70 13.02
CA THR A 358 11.47 -12.78 12.74
C THR A 358 12.30 -12.38 13.96
N ASN A 359 13.57 -12.79 13.94
CA ASN A 359 14.57 -12.31 14.89
C ASN A 359 15.22 -10.98 14.44
N LYS A 360 14.73 -10.36 13.36
CA LYS A 360 15.28 -9.11 12.83
C LYS A 360 14.60 -7.92 13.50
N ALA A 361 15.36 -6.86 13.71
CA ALA A 361 14.82 -5.57 14.12
C ALA A 361 14.00 -4.97 12.96
N GLY A 362 12.78 -4.53 13.26
CA GLY A 362 11.82 -4.07 12.27
C GLY A 362 10.50 -3.68 12.93
N VAL A 363 9.59 -3.12 12.15
CA VAL A 363 8.29 -2.68 12.65
C VAL A 363 7.38 -3.85 13.04
N VAL A 364 6.41 -3.58 13.92
CA VAL A 364 5.32 -4.50 14.24
C VAL A 364 4.08 -4.11 13.44
N LEU A 365 3.59 -5.00 12.59
CA LEU A 365 2.41 -4.79 11.74
C LEU A 365 1.21 -5.56 12.28
N LYS A 366 0.06 -4.88 12.39
CA LYS A 366 -1.24 -5.47 12.74
C LYS A 366 -2.28 -5.11 11.70
N ALA A 367 -3.13 -6.06 11.36
CA ALA A 367 -4.22 -5.86 10.41
C ALA A 367 -5.51 -6.56 10.85
N ASP A 368 -6.62 -6.16 10.26
CA ASP A 368 -7.95 -6.72 10.54
C ASP A 368 -8.19 -8.08 9.87
N THR A 369 -7.59 -8.29 8.69
CA THR A 369 -7.75 -9.51 7.91
C THR A 369 -6.40 -10.05 7.42
N LEU A 370 -6.38 -11.33 7.01
CA LEU A 370 -5.18 -11.93 6.41
C LEU A 370 -4.83 -11.28 5.06
N GLY A 371 -5.84 -10.83 4.31
CA GLY A 371 -5.64 -10.15 3.03
C GLY A 371 -4.93 -8.80 3.21
N SER A 372 -5.37 -8.00 4.17
CA SER A 372 -4.76 -6.72 4.51
C SER A 372 -3.31 -6.89 5.00
N LEU A 373 -3.07 -7.91 5.83
CA LEU A 373 -1.74 -8.19 6.36
C LEU A 373 -0.70 -8.52 5.27
N GLU A 374 -1.07 -9.37 4.31
CA GLU A 374 -0.21 -9.73 3.18
C GLU A 374 0.08 -8.53 2.28
N ALA A 375 -0.91 -7.66 2.05
CA ALA A 375 -0.73 -6.45 1.26
C ALA A 375 0.23 -5.47 1.94
N LEU A 376 0.09 -5.28 3.27
CA LEU A 376 1.02 -4.49 4.07
C LEU A 376 2.43 -5.07 4.01
N GLU A 377 2.60 -6.36 4.25
CA GLU A 377 3.92 -7.02 4.20
C GLU A 377 4.61 -6.77 2.85
N ASN A 378 3.92 -7.05 1.75
CA ASN A 378 4.47 -6.88 0.41
C ASN A 378 4.85 -5.43 0.15
N HIS A 379 3.99 -4.49 0.53
CA HIS A 379 4.22 -3.07 0.33
C HIS A 379 5.41 -2.56 1.15
N PHE A 380 5.51 -2.94 2.42
CA PHE A 380 6.59 -2.53 3.32
C PHE A 380 7.93 -3.14 2.87
N THR A 381 7.94 -4.42 2.49
CA THR A 381 9.14 -5.11 2.00
C THR A 381 9.67 -4.49 0.71
N LYS A 382 8.79 -4.13 -0.24
CA LYS A 382 9.19 -3.42 -1.48
C LYS A 382 9.83 -2.06 -1.21
N ASN A 383 9.35 -1.37 -0.18
CA ASN A 383 9.90 -0.10 0.27
C ASN A 383 11.05 -0.26 1.28
N ARG A 384 11.63 -1.47 1.39
CA ARG A 384 12.80 -1.79 2.22
C ARG A 384 12.59 -1.55 3.72
N VAL A 385 11.34 -1.60 4.19
CA VAL A 385 11.03 -1.57 5.62
C VAL A 385 11.10 -2.97 6.17
N ASN A 386 11.94 -3.18 7.19
CA ASN A 386 12.05 -4.46 7.87
C ASN A 386 10.84 -4.70 8.77
N ILE A 387 10.34 -5.93 8.79
CA ILE A 387 9.19 -6.35 9.61
C ILE A 387 9.68 -7.35 10.66
N SER A 388 9.42 -7.06 11.93
CA SER A 388 9.73 -7.96 13.04
C SER A 388 8.58 -8.93 13.29
N VAL A 389 7.35 -8.39 13.37
CA VAL A 389 6.12 -9.16 13.60
C VAL A 389 5.06 -8.66 12.64
N ALA A 390 4.32 -9.57 12.01
CA ALA A 390 3.11 -9.27 11.25
C ALA A 390 2.01 -10.26 11.66
N ASP A 391 0.90 -9.75 12.19
CA ASP A 391 -0.16 -10.59 12.72
C ASP A 391 -1.56 -9.94 12.61
N VAL A 392 -2.61 -10.75 12.70
CA VAL A 392 -4.00 -10.29 12.60
C VAL A 392 -4.59 -10.02 13.98
N GLY A 393 -5.43 -9.00 14.08
CA GLY A 393 -6.18 -8.65 15.28
C GLY A 393 -5.79 -7.31 15.89
N PRO A 394 -6.45 -6.90 16.99
CA PRO A 394 -6.21 -5.62 17.63
C PRO A 394 -4.77 -5.52 18.15
N ILE A 395 -4.29 -4.28 18.32
CA ILE A 395 -2.97 -4.03 18.91
C ILE A 395 -3.02 -4.33 20.41
N LYS A 396 -2.23 -5.31 20.84
CA LYS A 396 -2.15 -5.82 22.22
C LYS A 396 -0.86 -5.35 22.90
N LYS A 397 -0.79 -5.57 24.22
CA LYS A 397 0.39 -5.27 25.05
C LYS A 397 1.66 -5.95 24.53
N GLU A 398 1.55 -7.19 24.05
CA GLU A 398 2.64 -7.97 23.46
C GLU A 398 3.27 -7.29 22.23
N ASP A 399 2.45 -6.62 21.41
CA ASP A 399 2.93 -5.89 20.23
C ASP A 399 3.82 -4.70 20.63
N ILE A 400 3.47 -4.01 21.72
CA ILE A 400 4.28 -2.91 22.28
C ILE A 400 5.59 -3.43 22.88
N ILE A 401 5.55 -4.58 23.56
CA ILE A 401 6.75 -5.22 24.12
C ILE A 401 7.72 -5.60 23.00
N ASN A 402 7.21 -6.17 21.89
CA ASN A 402 8.03 -6.49 20.72
C ASN A 402 8.69 -5.24 20.13
N ALA A 403 7.93 -4.15 19.93
CA ALA A 403 8.49 -2.89 19.44
C ALA A 403 9.54 -2.29 20.41
N THR A 404 9.36 -2.47 21.72
CA THR A 404 10.33 -2.04 22.74
C THR A 404 11.64 -2.81 22.67
N ILE A 405 11.59 -4.10 22.35
CA ILE A 405 12.78 -4.93 22.11
C ILE A 405 13.52 -4.43 20.86
N VAL A 406 12.78 -4.15 19.77
CA VAL A 406 13.34 -3.63 18.51
C VAL A 406 14.14 -2.35 18.74
N ARG A 407 13.66 -1.45 19.60
CA ARG A 407 14.33 -0.16 19.92
C ARG A 407 15.79 -0.29 20.32
N LYS A 408 16.19 -1.39 20.97
CA LYS A 408 17.58 -1.62 21.39
C LYS A 408 18.54 -1.82 20.21
N TYR A 409 18.02 -2.24 19.06
CA TYR A 409 18.78 -2.60 17.87
C TYR A 409 18.57 -1.62 16.73
N ASP A 410 17.32 -1.17 16.56
CA ASP A 410 16.93 -0.17 15.58
C ASP A 410 15.85 0.75 16.19
N PRO A 411 16.23 1.92 16.72
CA PRO A 411 15.30 2.84 17.36
C PRO A 411 14.29 3.46 16.38
N TYR A 412 14.61 3.51 15.07
CA TYR A 412 13.76 4.12 14.06
C TYR A 412 12.65 3.17 13.61
N SER A 413 12.92 1.86 13.63
CA SER A 413 11.92 0.82 13.37
C SER A 413 11.08 0.43 14.60
N ALA A 414 11.31 1.05 15.76
CA ALA A 414 10.58 0.76 17.00
C ALA A 414 9.18 1.40 17.02
N ALA A 415 8.30 0.90 16.16
CA ALA A 415 6.93 1.37 16.01
C ALA A 415 5.95 0.21 15.80
N VAL A 416 4.69 0.46 16.14
CA VAL A 416 3.57 -0.44 15.86
C VAL A 416 2.65 0.22 14.85
N LEU A 417 2.30 -0.49 13.78
CA LEU A 417 1.44 0.01 12.71
C LEU A 417 0.21 -0.88 12.58
N GLY A 418 -0.96 -0.29 12.76
CA GLY A 418 -2.26 -0.96 12.68
C GLY A 418 -3.07 -0.51 11.47
N PHE A 419 -3.42 -1.45 10.60
CA PHE A 419 -4.35 -1.20 9.50
C PHE A 419 -5.76 -1.65 9.88
N ASN A 420 -6.69 -0.71 9.94
CA ASN A 420 -8.11 -0.96 10.25
C ASN A 420 -8.34 -1.75 11.56
N VAL A 421 -7.45 -1.59 12.54
CA VAL A 421 -7.53 -2.28 13.84
C VAL A 421 -7.58 -1.30 15.00
N GLU A 422 -8.28 -1.71 16.05
CA GLU A 422 -8.33 -0.98 17.31
C GLU A 422 -7.06 -1.19 18.14
N VAL A 423 -6.76 -0.22 18.99
CA VAL A 423 -5.68 -0.30 19.99
C VAL A 423 -6.30 -0.58 21.35
N LEU A 424 -5.94 -1.68 21.99
CA LEU A 424 -6.46 -2.01 23.32
C LEU A 424 -5.95 -0.99 24.36
N PRO A 425 -6.76 -0.65 25.40
CA PRO A 425 -6.38 0.35 26.40
C PRO A 425 -5.02 0.11 27.05
N GLU A 426 -4.75 -1.13 27.45
CA GLU A 426 -3.47 -1.53 28.07
C GLU A 426 -2.26 -1.35 27.14
N ALA A 427 -2.46 -1.55 25.82
CA ALA A 427 -1.42 -1.32 24.83
C ALA A 427 -1.14 0.18 24.66
N LYS A 428 -2.18 1.01 24.67
CA LYS A 428 -2.06 2.47 24.59
C LYS A 428 -1.32 3.05 25.79
N GLU A 429 -1.65 2.57 27.00
CA GLU A 429 -0.96 2.98 28.23
C GLU A 429 0.52 2.59 28.22
N LEU A 430 0.83 1.35 27.83
CA LEU A 430 2.22 0.88 27.76
C LEU A 430 3.01 1.64 26.68
N ALA A 431 2.41 1.93 25.54
CA ALA A 431 3.06 2.69 24.47
C ALA A 431 3.44 4.12 24.90
N LEU A 432 2.58 4.78 25.68
CA LEU A 432 2.89 6.09 26.27
C LEU A 432 4.03 5.99 27.29
N LYS A 433 3.97 4.98 28.17
CA LYS A 433 5.01 4.75 29.19
C LYS A 433 6.38 4.48 28.58
N ASP A 434 6.41 3.62 27.56
CA ASP A 434 7.65 3.16 26.94
C ASP A 434 8.06 4.03 25.74
N ASN A 435 7.30 5.09 25.42
CA ASN A 435 7.52 6.00 24.30
C ASN A 435 7.64 5.27 22.94
N ILE A 436 6.72 4.34 22.69
CA ILE A 436 6.57 3.63 21.41
C ILE A 436 5.47 4.31 20.60
N ARG A 437 5.77 4.64 19.35
CA ARG A 437 4.80 5.27 18.45
C ARG A 437 3.87 4.20 17.86
N ILE A 438 2.57 4.46 17.96
CA ILE A 438 1.53 3.66 17.29
C ILE A 438 0.98 4.50 16.13
N PHE A 439 0.95 3.91 14.93
CA PHE A 439 0.29 4.45 13.75
C PHE A 439 -0.94 3.62 13.46
N THR A 440 -2.08 4.26 13.19
CA THR A 440 -3.29 3.57 12.75
C THR A 440 -3.89 4.28 11.56
N ASN A 441 -4.22 3.53 10.50
CA ASN A 441 -4.84 4.09 9.31
C ASN A 441 -5.77 3.05 8.65
N ASN A 442 -6.65 3.52 7.78
CA ASN A 442 -7.52 2.68 6.94
C ASN A 442 -7.09 2.69 5.46
N VAL A 443 -5.95 3.32 5.14
CA VAL A 443 -5.29 3.33 3.83
C VAL A 443 -3.85 2.85 4.00
N ILE A 444 -3.45 1.80 3.26
CA ILE A 444 -2.15 1.14 3.41
C ILE A 444 -0.98 2.10 3.15
N TYR A 445 -1.09 2.91 2.09
CA TYR A 445 -0.02 3.81 1.67
C TYR A 445 0.22 4.93 2.67
N ARG A 446 -0.86 5.55 3.18
CA ARG A 446 -0.75 6.58 4.21
C ARG A 446 -0.09 6.03 5.47
N LEU A 447 -0.44 4.81 5.87
CA LEU A 447 0.19 4.16 7.03
C LEU A 447 1.71 4.01 6.85
N LEU A 448 2.17 3.68 5.64
CA LEU A 448 3.60 3.61 5.35
C LEU A 448 4.24 5.00 5.28
N GLU A 449 3.61 5.95 4.57
CA GLU A 449 4.09 7.34 4.42
C GLU A 449 4.27 8.00 5.80
N ASP A 450 3.24 7.93 6.66
CA ASP A 450 3.25 8.47 8.02
C ASP A 450 4.42 7.89 8.84
N TYR A 451 4.73 6.60 8.64
CA TYR A 451 5.84 5.94 9.32
C TYR A 451 7.20 6.34 8.76
N ILE A 452 7.36 6.37 7.42
CA ILE A 452 8.62 6.76 6.77
C ILE A 452 8.98 8.19 7.17
N GLU A 453 8.03 9.12 7.06
CA GLU A 453 8.23 10.52 7.45
C GLU A 453 8.68 10.64 8.90
N TYR A 454 8.02 9.93 9.82
CA TYR A 454 8.42 9.89 11.23
C TYR A 454 9.84 9.33 11.42
N ALA A 455 10.16 8.20 10.79
CA ALA A 455 11.44 7.53 10.94
C ALA A 455 12.60 8.38 10.38
N GLU A 456 12.40 8.98 9.21
CA GLU A 456 13.39 9.87 8.58
C GLU A 456 13.59 11.15 9.39
N THR A 457 12.50 11.76 9.88
CA THR A 457 12.58 12.96 10.73
C THR A 457 13.33 12.67 12.02
N ARG A 458 13.00 11.57 12.71
CA ARG A 458 13.71 11.13 13.92
C ARG A 458 15.19 10.89 13.67
N LYS A 459 15.51 10.20 12.57
CA LYS A 459 16.89 9.94 12.18
C LYS A 459 17.66 11.23 11.89
N ALA A 460 17.02 12.20 11.21
CA ALA A 460 17.61 13.50 10.94
C ALA A 460 17.87 14.30 12.23
N GLU A 461 16.90 14.33 13.16
CA GLU A 461 17.05 14.98 14.46
C GLU A 461 18.18 14.38 15.31
N ASP A 462 18.25 13.05 15.40
CA ASP A 462 19.30 12.36 16.16
C ASP A 462 20.67 12.54 15.50
N THR A 463 20.73 12.57 14.17
CA THR A 463 21.95 12.88 13.41
C THR A 463 22.41 14.31 13.67
N ALA A 464 21.49 15.28 13.61
CA ALA A 464 21.79 16.69 13.84
C ALA A 464 22.33 16.93 15.24
N LYS A 465 21.67 16.40 16.28
CA LYS A 465 22.15 16.47 17.67
C LYS A 465 23.53 15.82 17.82
N GLY A 466 23.72 14.66 17.21
CA GLY A 466 25.02 13.96 17.23
C GLY A 466 26.13 14.79 16.58
N LEU A 467 25.86 15.49 15.48
CA LEU A 467 26.82 16.38 14.82
C LEU A 467 27.08 17.68 15.61
N GLU A 468 26.07 18.25 16.25
CA GLU A 468 26.22 19.46 17.10
C GLU A 468 27.16 19.26 18.28
N GLU A 469 27.24 18.03 18.82
CA GLU A 469 28.17 17.68 19.90
C GLU A 469 29.63 17.52 19.42
N LEU A 470 29.86 17.44 18.11
CA LEU A 470 31.17 17.22 17.51
C LEU A 470 31.81 18.52 17.04
N ILE A 471 33.15 18.53 17.03
CA ILE A 471 33.92 19.64 16.48
C ILE A 471 34.14 19.31 15.01
N MET A 472 33.61 20.17 14.13
CA MET A 472 33.73 19.97 12.69
C MET A 472 35.12 20.39 12.20
N PRO A 473 35.71 19.67 11.23
CA PRO A 473 36.97 20.08 10.63
C PRO A 473 36.75 21.33 9.77
N ALA A 474 37.69 22.25 9.85
CA ALA A 474 37.82 23.37 8.93
C ALA A 474 39.27 23.75 8.74
N LYS A 475 39.57 24.31 7.57
CA LYS A 475 40.85 24.90 7.21
C LYS A 475 40.62 26.37 6.94
N VAL A 476 41.41 27.23 7.56
CA VAL A 476 41.29 28.68 7.44
C VAL A 476 42.63 29.31 7.10
N LYS A 477 42.60 30.33 6.25
CA LYS A 477 43.78 31.09 5.83
C LYS A 477 43.67 32.53 6.28
N MET A 478 44.65 33.02 7.01
CA MET A 478 44.73 34.41 7.45
C MET A 478 45.12 35.35 6.31
N TYR A 479 44.49 36.53 6.27
CA TYR A 479 44.85 37.62 5.37
C TYR A 479 45.78 38.64 6.06
N PRO A 480 47.04 38.79 5.65
CA PRO A 480 47.98 39.74 6.26
C PRO A 480 47.51 41.19 6.26
N GLN A 481 46.79 41.58 5.21
CA GLN A 481 46.27 42.93 5.02
C GLN A 481 45.04 43.25 5.88
N TYR A 482 44.41 42.25 6.50
CA TYR A 482 43.20 42.39 7.30
C TYR A 482 43.45 42.06 8.77
N ILE A 483 44.53 42.58 9.35
CA ILE A 483 44.78 42.54 10.78
C ILE A 483 44.19 43.80 11.42
N PHE A 484 43.10 43.64 12.15
CA PHE A 484 42.39 44.74 12.80
C PHE A 484 42.94 45.02 14.20
N ARG A 485 43.42 43.98 14.90
CA ARG A 485 44.00 44.07 16.25
C ARG A 485 45.02 42.96 16.47
N ASN A 486 46.20 43.31 16.96
CA ASN A 486 47.31 42.35 17.14
C ASN A 486 47.15 41.45 18.37
N SER A 487 46.51 41.92 19.45
CA SER A 487 46.37 41.15 20.70
C SER A 487 45.19 41.59 21.58
N ASP A 488 44.72 40.64 22.38
CA ASP A 488 43.68 40.69 23.43
C ASP A 488 42.38 41.49 23.14
N PRO A 489 41.44 40.94 22.34
CA PRO A 489 41.63 39.79 21.49
C PRO A 489 42.38 40.17 20.22
N ALA A 490 43.20 39.25 19.70
CA ALA A 490 43.67 39.37 18.32
C ALA A 490 42.46 39.27 17.38
N VAL A 491 42.34 40.23 16.45
CA VAL A 491 41.24 40.29 15.48
C VAL A 491 41.79 40.41 14.08
N PHE A 492 41.47 39.44 13.23
CA PHE A 492 42.01 39.36 11.87
C PHE A 492 41.03 38.67 10.91
N GLY A 493 41.10 39.06 9.63
CA GLY A 493 40.33 38.44 8.55
C GLY A 493 40.92 37.11 8.12
N VAL A 494 40.06 36.13 7.88
CA VAL A 494 40.41 34.82 7.33
C VAL A 494 39.49 34.46 6.17
N ASN A 495 39.99 33.62 5.27
CA ASN A 495 39.19 32.81 4.36
C ASN A 495 38.94 31.43 4.98
N VAL A 496 37.71 30.95 4.99
CA VAL A 496 37.42 29.54 5.27
C VAL A 496 37.68 28.74 3.99
N GLU A 497 38.87 28.16 3.86
CA GLU A 497 39.27 27.44 2.65
C GLU A 497 38.48 26.14 2.48
N LYS A 498 38.16 25.46 3.60
CA LYS A 498 37.40 24.21 3.63
C LYS A 498 36.69 24.01 4.96
N GLY A 499 35.59 23.26 4.94
CA GLY A 499 34.85 22.79 6.09
C GLY A 499 33.97 23.84 6.76
N THR A 500 33.66 23.63 8.04
CA THR A 500 32.76 24.51 8.79
C THR A 500 33.44 25.01 10.06
N LEU A 501 33.64 26.32 10.14
CA LEU A 501 34.21 27.00 11.30
C LEU A 501 33.09 27.49 12.22
N THR A 502 33.15 27.13 13.50
CA THR A 502 32.21 27.60 14.53
C THR A 502 32.95 28.32 15.67
N PRO A 503 32.27 29.20 16.43
CA PRO A 503 32.86 29.78 17.64
C PRO A 503 33.24 28.70 18.68
N LYS A 504 34.12 29.08 19.60
CA LYS A 504 34.62 28.29 20.75
C LYS A 504 35.48 27.07 20.41
N VAL A 505 35.72 26.79 19.12
CA VAL A 505 36.63 25.73 18.69
C VAL A 505 38.10 26.16 18.82
N PRO A 506 39.02 25.26 19.19
CA PRO A 506 40.46 25.52 19.16
C PRO A 506 41.00 25.47 17.73
N LEU A 507 42.07 26.23 17.45
CA LEU A 507 42.80 26.16 16.19
C LEU A 507 44.20 25.57 16.38
N ILE A 508 44.81 25.07 15.32
CA ILE A 508 46.18 24.57 15.26
C ILE A 508 46.84 25.04 13.96
N THR A 509 48.08 25.51 14.02
CA THR A 509 48.84 25.89 12.82
C THR A 509 49.29 24.66 12.04
N THR A 510 49.65 24.83 10.77
CA THR A 510 50.30 23.79 9.95
C THR A 510 51.64 23.31 10.54
N LYS A 511 52.25 24.07 11.45
CA LYS A 511 53.47 23.68 12.20
C LYS A 511 53.16 22.92 13.50
N GLY A 512 51.89 22.60 13.77
CA GLY A 512 51.47 21.86 14.96
C GLY A 512 51.31 22.71 16.23
N LYS A 513 51.44 24.04 16.15
CA LYS A 513 51.27 24.92 17.31
C LYS A 513 49.79 25.12 17.60
N ARG A 514 49.33 24.73 18.80
CA ARG A 514 47.95 24.98 19.25
C ARG A 514 47.74 26.46 19.54
N ILE A 515 46.66 27.00 18.98
CA ILE A 515 46.19 28.37 19.17
C ILE A 515 45.02 28.34 20.15
N GLY A 516 44.75 29.47 20.79
CA GLY A 516 43.55 29.66 21.59
C GLY A 516 42.24 29.36 20.84
N ARG A 517 41.12 29.45 21.55
CA ARG A 517 39.80 29.22 20.96
C ARG A 517 39.29 30.44 20.20
N VAL A 518 38.61 30.20 19.10
CA VAL A 518 37.84 31.22 18.38
C VAL A 518 36.81 31.80 19.35
N HIS A 519 36.95 33.05 19.74
CA HIS A 519 36.02 33.71 20.64
C HIS A 519 34.73 34.09 19.90
N GLN A 520 34.88 34.67 18.71
CA GLN A 520 33.77 35.17 17.89
C GLN A 520 34.16 35.15 16.42
N ILE A 521 33.17 34.93 15.56
CA ILE A 521 33.25 35.05 14.10
C ILE A 521 32.32 36.20 13.69
N GLN A 522 32.79 37.08 12.81
CA GLN A 522 31.99 38.20 12.31
C GLN A 522 32.07 38.34 10.79
N ASP A 523 30.93 38.65 10.16
CA ASP A 523 30.86 39.15 8.79
C ASP A 523 30.19 40.53 8.82
N LYS A 524 30.86 41.54 8.24
CA LYS A 524 30.39 42.94 8.19
C LYS A 524 29.87 43.48 9.53
N GLY A 525 30.54 43.10 10.63
CA GLY A 525 30.20 43.51 11.99
C GLY A 525 29.05 42.76 12.66
N GLN A 526 28.41 41.81 11.96
CA GLN A 526 27.41 40.92 12.54
C GLN A 526 28.06 39.61 13.01
N SER A 527 27.64 39.11 14.16
CA SER A 527 28.15 37.85 14.70
C SER A 527 27.57 36.67 13.94
N LEU A 528 28.40 35.68 13.64
CA LEU A 528 27.99 34.45 12.97
C LEU A 528 28.07 33.24 13.92
N GLU A 529 27.09 32.34 13.80
CA GLU A 529 27.09 31.05 14.49
C GLU A 529 28.01 30.02 13.80
N LYS A 530 28.21 30.16 12.49
CA LYS A 530 29.14 29.37 11.69
C LYS A 530 29.62 30.15 10.46
N ALA A 531 30.78 29.77 9.93
CA ALA A 531 31.28 30.18 8.62
C ALA A 531 31.64 28.94 7.78
N GLU A 532 31.24 28.94 6.52
CA GLU A 532 31.38 27.83 5.57
C GLU A 532 32.45 28.13 4.52
N GLU A 533 32.84 27.11 3.73
CA GLU A 533 33.81 27.23 2.64
C GLU A 533 33.56 28.46 1.76
N GLY A 534 34.64 29.19 1.47
CA GLY A 534 34.65 30.39 0.63
C GLY A 534 34.25 31.67 1.35
N MET A 535 33.74 31.61 2.59
CA MET A 535 33.43 32.81 3.36
C MET A 535 34.71 33.51 3.83
N GLU A 536 34.73 34.84 3.70
CA GLU A 536 35.74 35.70 4.28
C GLU A 536 35.17 36.38 5.53
N VAL A 537 35.74 36.05 6.70
CA VAL A 537 35.19 36.46 8.00
C VAL A 537 36.29 36.98 8.92
N ALA A 538 35.93 37.86 9.86
CA ALA A 538 36.83 38.29 10.92
C ALA A 538 36.75 37.32 12.11
N LEU A 539 37.91 36.82 12.55
CA LEU A 539 38.04 36.00 13.77
C LEU A 539 38.56 36.84 14.92
N SER A 540 38.02 36.60 16.10
CA SER A 540 38.54 37.12 17.37
C SER A 540 39.11 35.97 18.20
N ILE A 541 40.36 36.04 18.64
CA ILE A 541 41.00 35.04 19.51
C ILE A 541 41.64 35.74 20.71
N ARG A 542 41.33 35.29 21.92
CA ARG A 542 41.92 35.82 23.17
C ARG A 542 43.22 35.09 23.52
N GLY A 543 44.13 35.80 24.18
CA GLY A 543 45.36 35.20 24.73
C GLY A 543 46.47 34.87 23.73
N ILE A 544 46.43 35.45 22.53
CA ILE A 544 47.49 35.33 21.52
C ILE A 544 47.90 36.72 20.98
N GLU A 545 49.11 36.80 20.42
CA GLU A 545 49.63 38.00 19.75
C GLU A 545 50.07 37.69 18.31
N ILE A 546 49.51 38.40 17.32
CA ILE A 546 49.89 38.26 15.90
C ILE A 546 51.31 38.79 15.67
N GLY A 547 52.14 38.00 14.99
CA GLY A 547 53.56 38.28 14.75
C GLY A 547 54.50 37.69 15.81
N ARG A 548 53.96 37.26 16.97
CA ARG A 548 54.69 36.52 18.00
C ARG A 548 54.22 35.08 18.12
N ASP A 549 52.90 34.90 18.21
CA ASP A 549 52.29 33.58 18.41
C ASP A 549 51.86 32.91 17.12
N ILE A 550 51.42 33.69 16.14
CA ILE A 550 51.00 33.26 14.81
C ILE A 550 51.58 34.21 13.75
N GLU A 551 51.95 33.70 12.58
CA GLU A 551 52.44 34.51 11.46
C GLU A 551 51.31 35.32 10.80
N LYS A 552 51.64 36.36 10.04
CA LYS A 552 50.63 37.28 9.48
C LYS A 552 49.85 36.67 8.30
N ASP A 553 50.35 35.61 7.69
CA ASP A 553 49.75 34.81 6.62
C ASP A 553 49.52 33.35 7.03
N GLU A 554 49.33 33.08 8.32
CA GLU A 554 49.23 31.72 8.86
C GLU A 554 48.04 30.92 8.25
N THR A 555 48.28 29.65 7.91
CA THR A 555 47.22 28.67 7.62
C THR A 555 46.96 27.85 8.88
N MET A 556 45.70 27.69 9.24
CA MET A 556 45.29 26.98 10.45
C MET A 556 44.20 25.97 10.16
N TYR A 557 44.17 24.91 10.96
CA TYR A 557 43.06 23.97 11.02
C TYR A 557 42.29 24.17 12.32
N VAL A 558 41.00 23.85 12.31
CA VAL A 558 40.29 23.56 13.56
C VAL A 558 40.90 22.31 14.19
N TYR A 559 41.29 22.40 15.45
CA TYR A 559 41.80 21.26 16.18
C TYR A 559 40.63 20.36 16.60
N VAL A 560 40.41 19.28 15.86
CA VAL A 560 39.38 18.28 16.12
C VAL A 560 39.98 17.15 16.98
N PRO A 561 39.43 16.88 18.18
CA PRO A 561 39.88 15.75 19.00
C PRO A 561 39.81 14.42 18.25
N GLU A 562 40.76 13.52 18.49
CA GLU A 562 40.79 12.20 17.83
C GLU A 562 39.48 11.41 18.05
N SER A 563 38.88 11.51 19.24
CA SER A 563 37.59 10.90 19.55
C SER A 563 36.45 11.42 18.67
N HIS A 564 36.48 12.70 18.29
CA HIS A 564 35.49 13.30 17.40
C HIS A 564 35.76 12.88 15.95
N VAL A 565 37.02 12.85 15.52
CA VAL A 565 37.43 12.33 14.21
C VAL A 565 36.95 10.89 14.01
N ARG A 566 37.19 10.00 14.99
CA ARG A 566 36.69 8.61 14.93
C ARG A 566 35.18 8.54 14.81
N GLN A 567 34.43 9.39 15.52
CA GLN A 567 32.97 9.44 15.41
C GLN A 567 32.50 9.95 14.05
N LEU A 568 33.12 11.01 13.52
CA LEU A 568 32.82 11.53 12.18
C LEU A 568 33.05 10.47 11.10
N ILE A 569 34.16 9.73 11.15
CA ILE A 569 34.48 8.68 10.17
C ILE A 569 33.53 7.48 10.31
N SER A 570 33.33 6.99 11.53
CA SER A 570 32.61 5.73 11.75
C SER A 570 31.09 5.86 11.68
N LYS A 571 30.53 7.02 12.03
CA LYS A 571 29.08 7.22 12.17
C LYS A 571 28.48 8.25 11.20
N PHE A 572 29.23 9.29 10.83
CA PHE A 572 28.66 10.47 10.16
C PHE A 572 29.28 10.78 8.78
N ILE A 573 30.13 9.90 8.25
CA ILE A 573 30.90 10.18 7.03
C ILE A 573 30.01 10.41 5.82
N ASN A 574 28.86 9.74 5.75
CA ASN A 574 27.91 9.85 4.62
C ASN A 574 27.03 11.09 4.73
N GLU A 575 26.98 11.70 5.91
CA GLU A 575 26.18 12.86 6.28
C GLU A 575 26.96 14.17 6.09
N LEU A 576 28.28 14.11 6.01
CA LEU A 576 29.15 15.26 5.69
C LEU A 576 29.00 15.71 4.24
N THR A 577 29.07 17.02 3.99
CA THR A 577 29.18 17.60 2.64
C THR A 577 30.51 17.22 1.98
N SER A 578 30.62 17.38 0.66
CA SER A 578 31.86 17.06 -0.08
C SER A 578 33.07 17.81 0.50
N ASP A 579 32.91 19.10 0.74
CA ASP A 579 33.94 19.96 1.33
C ASP A 579 34.30 19.55 2.76
N GLN A 580 33.32 19.28 3.63
CA GLN A 580 33.60 18.81 4.99
C GLN A 580 34.37 17.48 5.00
N ARG A 581 34.10 16.58 4.05
CA ARG A 581 34.88 15.33 3.89
C ARG A 581 36.31 15.62 3.44
N ASP A 582 36.50 16.59 2.56
CA ASP A 582 37.83 16.99 2.11
C ASP A 582 38.62 17.70 3.23
N ALA A 583 37.97 18.56 4.01
CA ALA A 583 38.54 19.16 5.22
C ALA A 583 38.96 18.09 6.23
N LEU A 584 38.10 17.08 6.46
CA LEU A 584 38.40 15.94 7.35
C LEU A 584 39.59 15.13 6.83
N ARG A 585 39.65 14.88 5.51
CA ARG A 585 40.74 14.12 4.88
C ARG A 585 42.06 14.87 5.00
N GLU A 586 42.08 16.17 4.71
CA GLU A 586 43.28 17.00 4.87
C GLU A 586 43.72 17.06 6.33
N TYR A 587 42.77 17.25 7.25
CA TYR A 587 43.08 17.28 8.68
C TYR A 587 43.65 15.94 9.18
N LEU A 588 43.11 14.81 8.73
CA LEU A 588 43.65 13.48 9.02
C LEU A 588 45.08 13.31 8.53
N GLN A 589 45.36 13.73 7.28
CA GLN A 589 46.71 13.64 6.73
C GLN A 589 47.68 14.49 7.54
N PHE A 590 47.30 15.74 7.82
CA PHE A 590 48.07 16.66 8.66
C PHE A 590 48.37 16.05 10.04
N MET A 591 47.33 15.58 10.77
CA MET A 591 47.51 15.02 12.11
C MET A 591 48.38 13.75 12.12
N ARG A 592 48.35 12.94 11.06
CA ARG A 592 49.21 11.76 10.95
C ARG A 592 50.68 12.09 10.72
N GLU A 593 50.95 13.23 10.08
CA GLU A 593 52.31 13.74 9.87
C GLU A 593 52.89 14.33 11.17
N ILE A 594 52.06 15.02 11.98
CA ILE A 594 52.52 15.71 13.20
C ILE A 594 52.46 14.87 14.50
N GLU A 595 51.57 13.88 14.59
CA GLU A 595 51.44 13.01 15.77
C GLU A 595 52.00 11.59 15.52
N HIS A 596 51.26 10.76 14.77
CA HIS A 596 51.71 9.42 14.36
C HIS A 596 50.90 8.85 13.17
N PRO A 597 51.45 7.89 12.39
CA PRO A 597 50.81 7.38 11.16
C PRO A 597 49.41 6.77 11.34
N TRP A 598 49.10 6.28 12.55
CA TRP A 598 47.84 5.60 12.89
C TRP A 598 46.76 6.54 13.44
N TRP A 599 47.00 7.85 13.47
CA TRP A 599 46.10 8.80 14.13
C TRP A 599 44.73 8.84 13.44
N GLY A 600 43.66 8.75 14.24
CA GLY A 600 42.28 8.75 13.76
C GLY A 600 41.82 7.44 13.10
N MET A 601 42.61 6.36 13.20
CA MET A 601 42.17 4.99 12.85
C MET A 601 41.32 4.36 13.96
#